data_AF-A0A9W8PVT9-F1
#
_entry.id   AF-A0A9W8PVT9-F1
#
_cell.length_a   1.000
_cell.length_b   1.000
_cell.length_c   1.000
_cell.angle_alpha   90.00
_cell.angle_beta   90.00
_cell.angle_gamma   90.00
#
_symmetry.space_group_name_H-M   'P 1'
#
loop_
_entity.id
_entity.type
_entity.pdbx_description
1 polymer ?
#
loop_
_entity_poly.entity_id
_entity_poly.type
_entity_poly.pdbx_seq_one_letter_code
_entity_poly.pdbx_strand_id
1 'polypeptide(L)'
;MEFKNDSATHSETGSQKQEPMSMTEGSGTTQTHFDVITARYRAAWPELRSNRGVEVSRAPLSISIVPYVSAIEEKAREILSRYQIKFKDEDEDEVEVQLVDEGNCTERIATLRITAPWSVDKQEDWKNAVHDMVEVIYNISQEAKFDHKKVHVDMKDPKLTKWIYCDPVEESFCSTAEWGTIRRLVRQRLDAFKATRGEVSVVTLSRYGVSEQTEENPVTIFIGCFKDSDETGWLEVIDDIQKNIAEHGWTDVYIHMEHSWAECYGGLYD
;
A
#
# COMPACT_ATOMS: atom_id res chain seq x y z
N MET A 1 28.06 36.38 48.82
CA MET A 1 26.70 36.89 48.99
C MET A 1 26.36 37.69 47.73
N GLU A 2 25.24 37.32 47.14
CA GLU A 2 24.58 37.71 45.88
C GLU A 2 24.45 39.24 45.67
N PHE A 3 24.22 39.83 44.49
CA PHE A 3 24.37 39.54 43.05
C PHE A 3 24.27 40.92 42.33
N LYS A 4 24.81 40.98 41.10
CA LYS A 4 24.88 42.11 40.15
C LYS A 4 23.56 42.86 39.88
N ASN A 5 23.67 44.11 39.42
CA ASN A 5 23.17 44.49 38.08
C ASN A 5 23.73 45.83 37.57
N ASP A 6 24.17 45.80 36.31
CA ASP A 6 24.52 46.94 35.47
C ASP A 6 23.26 47.67 34.97
N SER A 7 23.36 48.96 34.68
CA SER A 7 22.76 49.58 33.49
C SER A 7 23.31 50.98 33.24
N ALA A 8 23.94 51.14 32.08
CA ALA A 8 24.30 52.41 31.48
C ALA A 8 23.18 52.90 30.55
N THR A 9 23.06 54.21 30.37
CA THR A 9 22.33 54.78 29.22
C THR A 9 23.02 56.08 28.81
N HIS A 10 23.51 56.11 27.56
CA HIS A 10 23.98 57.31 26.87
C HIS A 10 23.06 57.58 25.68
N SER A 11 22.91 58.87 25.41
CA SER A 11 22.04 59.49 24.41
C SER A 11 22.64 59.50 23.00
N GLU A 12 21.71 59.72 22.05
CA GLU A 12 21.79 60.60 20.87
C GLU A 12 22.09 60.08 19.44
N THR A 13 21.18 60.55 18.56
CA THR A 13 21.33 60.99 17.15
C THR A 13 21.35 59.99 15.98
N GLY A 14 20.20 59.92 15.29
CA GLY A 14 20.00 60.53 13.96
C GLY A 14 20.52 59.81 12.71
N SER A 15 19.61 59.28 11.88
CA SER A 15 19.61 59.43 10.41
C SER A 15 18.42 58.71 9.75
N GLN A 16 17.60 59.45 9.01
CA GLN A 16 16.58 58.92 8.11
C GLN A 16 17.23 58.20 6.94
N LYS A 17 16.76 57.00 6.61
CA LYS A 17 16.96 56.41 5.28
C LYS A 17 15.72 55.60 4.89
N GLN A 18 15.24 55.90 3.69
CA GLN A 18 14.02 55.45 3.04
C GLN A 18 13.84 53.93 3.08
N GLU A 19 12.63 53.49 3.45
CA GLU A 19 12.14 52.14 3.19
C GLU A 19 11.92 51.95 1.69
N PRO A 20 12.45 50.89 1.05
CA PRO A 20 11.84 50.34 -0.14
C PRO A 20 10.74 49.37 0.29
N MET A 21 9.50 49.71 -0.06
CA MET A 21 8.40 48.76 -0.19
C MET A 21 8.86 47.60 -1.08
N SER A 22 9.15 46.45 -0.47
CA SER A 22 9.25 45.18 -1.19
C SER A 22 7.86 44.55 -1.19
N MET A 23 7.06 44.93 -2.18
CA MET A 23 5.95 44.10 -2.65
C MET A 23 6.57 42.85 -3.26
N THR A 24 6.75 41.83 -2.44
CA THR A 24 6.94 40.47 -2.93
C THR A 24 5.76 39.68 -2.39
N GLU A 25 4.64 39.79 -3.11
CA GLU A 25 3.63 38.74 -3.11
C GLU A 25 4.31 37.49 -3.64
N GLY A 26 4.97 36.76 -2.74
CA GLY A 26 5.23 35.36 -2.94
C GLY A 26 3.87 34.68 -2.99
N SER A 27 3.28 34.61 -4.18
CA SER A 27 2.29 33.60 -4.51
C SER A 27 3.00 32.25 -4.43
N GLY A 28 3.25 31.80 -3.21
CA GLY A 28 3.53 30.41 -2.92
C GLY A 28 2.25 29.67 -3.24
N THR A 29 2.09 29.23 -4.48
CA THR A 29 1.31 28.03 -4.75
C THR A 29 1.97 26.94 -3.92
N THR A 30 1.44 26.74 -2.71
CA THR A 30 1.73 25.59 -1.88
C THR A 30 1.36 24.40 -2.74
N GLN A 31 2.34 23.78 -3.40
CA GLN A 31 2.10 22.63 -4.25
C GLN A 31 1.50 21.57 -3.34
N THR A 32 0.26 21.17 -3.62
CA THR A 32 -0.42 20.16 -2.82
C THR A 32 0.39 18.88 -2.93
N HIS A 33 1.00 18.48 -1.82
CA HIS A 33 1.82 17.26 -1.77
C HIS A 33 0.91 16.07 -1.54
N PHE A 34 0.95 15.08 -2.44
CA PHE A 34 0.21 13.84 -2.31
C PHE A 34 1.17 12.71 -1.95
N ASP A 35 1.17 12.33 -0.68
CA ASP A 35 1.97 11.20 -0.19
C ASP A 35 1.34 9.87 -0.62
N VAL A 36 1.77 9.35 -1.77
CA VAL A 36 1.36 8.02 -2.24
C VAL A 36 2.06 6.94 -1.43
N ILE A 37 1.27 5.99 -0.94
CA ILE A 37 1.73 4.86 -0.15
C ILE A 37 1.86 3.65 -1.07
N THR A 38 3.00 2.97 -1.01
CA THR A 38 3.25 1.74 -1.77
C THR A 38 3.58 0.58 -0.86
N ALA A 39 3.07 -0.58 -1.21
CA ALA A 39 3.44 -1.85 -0.60
C ALA A 39 3.61 -2.91 -1.69
N ARG A 40 3.93 -4.14 -1.29
CA ARG A 40 4.00 -5.26 -2.23
C ARG A 40 2.64 -5.44 -2.90
N TYR A 41 2.61 -5.44 -4.24
CA TYR A 41 1.39 -5.60 -5.05
C TYR A 41 0.39 -4.44 -5.01
N ARG A 42 0.70 -3.32 -4.33
CA ARG A 42 -0.26 -2.22 -4.13
C ARG A 42 0.36 -0.83 -4.13
N ALA A 43 -0.38 0.13 -4.65
CA ALA A 43 -0.11 1.55 -4.49
C ALA A 43 -1.44 2.29 -4.25
N ALA A 44 -1.49 3.16 -3.25
CA ALA A 44 -2.74 3.81 -2.86
C ALA A 44 -2.55 5.22 -2.32
N TRP A 45 -3.65 5.97 -2.32
CA TRP A 45 -3.78 7.26 -1.65
C TRP A 45 -5.19 7.44 -1.07
N PRO A 46 -5.34 8.03 0.13
CA PRO A 46 -4.30 8.45 1.07
C PRO A 46 -3.79 7.31 1.98
N GLU A 47 -4.41 6.12 1.91
CA GLU A 47 -4.10 4.98 2.77
C GLU A 47 -4.22 3.65 2.00
N LEU A 48 -3.42 2.66 2.39
CA LEU A 48 -3.61 1.26 1.98
C LEU A 48 -4.74 0.66 2.80
N ARG A 49 -5.98 0.72 2.28
CA ARG A 49 -7.12 0.15 2.99
C ARG A 49 -6.97 -1.37 3.10
N SER A 50 -7.25 -1.91 4.28
CA SER A 50 -7.22 -3.34 4.51
C SER A 50 -8.22 -4.02 3.58
N ASN A 51 -7.72 -4.94 2.76
CA ASN A 51 -8.46 -5.69 1.76
C ASN A 51 -9.26 -6.82 2.44
N ARG A 52 -10.07 -6.48 3.47
CA ARG A 52 -11.01 -7.42 4.10
C ARG A 52 -12.02 -7.84 3.03
N GLY A 53 -11.65 -8.87 2.26
CA GLY A 53 -12.31 -9.47 1.11
C GLY A 53 -13.73 -10.01 1.35
N VAL A 54 -14.62 -9.17 1.86
CA VAL A 54 -16.03 -9.30 1.56
C VAL A 54 -16.23 -8.50 0.29
N GLU A 55 -16.82 -9.12 -0.74
CA GLU A 55 -17.39 -8.38 -1.87
C GLU A 55 -18.20 -7.22 -1.30
N VAL A 56 -17.64 -6.02 -1.44
CA VAL A 56 -18.27 -4.87 -0.84
C VAL A 56 -19.56 -4.64 -1.61
N SER A 57 -20.67 -4.52 -0.88
CA SER A 57 -21.95 -4.11 -1.46
C SER A 57 -21.73 -2.84 -2.29
N ARG A 58 -21.88 -2.93 -3.62
CA ARG A 58 -21.76 -1.76 -4.49
C ARG A 58 -22.87 -0.78 -4.15
N ALA A 59 -22.50 0.38 -3.63
CA ALA A 59 -23.43 1.48 -3.41
C ALA A 59 -23.32 2.48 -4.55
N PRO A 60 -24.39 3.27 -4.82
CA PRO A 60 -24.29 4.38 -5.75
C PRO A 60 -23.26 5.40 -5.25
N LEU A 61 -22.39 5.88 -6.15
CA LEU A 61 -21.51 7.00 -5.86
C LEU A 61 -22.30 8.24 -5.44
N SER A 62 -21.65 9.11 -4.67
CA SER A 62 -22.20 10.42 -4.32
C SER A 62 -22.60 11.20 -5.58
N ILE A 63 -23.78 11.83 -5.55
CA ILE A 63 -24.33 12.63 -6.66
C ILE A 63 -23.34 13.71 -7.12
N SER A 64 -22.50 14.23 -6.22
CA SER A 64 -21.46 15.21 -6.55
C SER A 64 -20.32 14.68 -7.43
N ILE A 65 -20.07 13.36 -7.41
CA ILE A 65 -18.97 12.71 -8.13
C ILE A 65 -19.46 12.08 -9.43
N VAL A 66 -20.71 11.59 -9.47
CA VAL A 66 -21.31 10.89 -10.62
C VAL A 66 -21.06 11.58 -11.97
N PRO A 67 -21.19 12.92 -12.12
CA PRO A 67 -20.95 13.59 -13.40
C PRO A 67 -19.50 13.49 -13.92
N TYR A 68 -18.54 13.17 -13.05
CA TYR A 68 -17.11 13.20 -13.35
C TYR A 68 -16.48 11.80 -13.48
N VAL A 69 -17.26 10.74 -13.26
CA VAL A 69 -16.79 9.34 -13.30
C VAL A 69 -16.03 9.04 -14.58
N SER A 70 -16.65 9.26 -15.74
CA SER A 70 -16.03 8.95 -17.04
C SER A 70 -14.75 9.74 -17.28
N ALA A 71 -14.70 11.01 -16.88
CA ALA A 71 -13.51 11.85 -17.03
C ALA A 71 -12.35 11.37 -16.16
N ILE A 72 -12.64 10.98 -14.91
CA ILE A 72 -11.63 10.43 -13.99
C ILE A 72 -11.09 9.10 -14.52
N GLU A 73 -11.97 8.19 -14.95
CA GLU A 73 -11.57 6.88 -15.49
C GLU A 73 -10.77 7.00 -16.79
N GLU A 74 -11.17 7.89 -17.71
CA GLU A 74 -10.45 8.14 -18.96
C GLU A 74 -9.04 8.66 -18.68
N LYS A 75 -8.91 9.66 -17.80
CA LYS A 75 -7.61 10.20 -17.40
C LYS A 75 -6.74 9.18 -16.70
N ALA A 76 -7.30 8.32 -15.86
CA ALA A 76 -6.56 7.22 -15.26
C ALA A 76 -6.00 6.25 -16.32
N ARG A 77 -6.78 5.92 -17.36
CA ARG A 77 -6.30 5.08 -18.48
C ARG A 77 -5.21 5.76 -19.31
N GLU A 78 -5.31 7.07 -19.53
CA GLU A 78 -4.24 7.86 -20.16
C GLU A 78 -2.95 7.79 -19.33
N ILE A 79 -3.05 7.98 -18.00
CA ILE A 79 -1.91 7.93 -17.08
C ILE A 79 -1.24 6.55 -17.13
N LEU A 80 -2.00 5.47 -16.97
CA LEU A 80 -1.49 4.09 -17.04
C LEU A 80 -0.76 3.83 -18.37
N SER A 81 -1.31 4.36 -19.47
CA SER A 81 -0.68 4.26 -20.78
C SER A 81 0.67 4.99 -20.88
N ARG A 82 0.81 6.17 -20.24
CA ARG A 82 2.07 6.95 -20.22
C ARG A 82 3.18 6.21 -19.48
N TYR A 83 2.86 5.59 -18.35
CA TYR A 83 3.80 4.78 -17.57
C TYR A 83 4.06 3.38 -18.16
N GLN A 84 3.47 3.09 -19.34
CA GLN A 84 3.57 1.78 -19.99
C GLN A 84 3.12 0.63 -19.09
N ILE A 85 2.18 0.90 -18.19
CA ILE A 85 1.52 -0.11 -17.36
C ILE A 85 0.49 -0.77 -18.26
N LYS A 86 0.97 -1.73 -19.05
CA LYS A 86 0.22 -2.49 -20.06
C LYS A 86 0.64 -3.95 -20.00
N PHE A 87 -0.28 -4.85 -20.30
CA PHE A 87 0.03 -6.26 -20.49
C PHE A 87 0.74 -6.47 -21.84
N LYS A 88 1.69 -7.40 -21.87
CA LYS A 88 2.08 -8.11 -23.09
C LYS A 88 1.21 -9.37 -23.13
N ASP A 89 0.52 -9.55 -24.24
CA ASP A 89 -0.17 -10.78 -24.68
C ASP A 89 -1.66 -10.91 -24.30
N GLU A 90 -2.40 -11.52 -25.25
CA GLU A 90 -3.82 -11.30 -25.57
C GLU A 90 -4.82 -12.10 -24.72
N ASP A 91 -4.40 -12.89 -23.72
CA ASP A 91 -5.29 -13.92 -23.17
C ASP A 91 -5.68 -13.83 -21.68
N GLU A 92 -5.02 -13.09 -20.78
CA GLU A 92 -5.49 -13.05 -19.37
C GLU A 92 -5.29 -11.69 -18.67
N ASP A 93 -6.40 -11.20 -18.09
CA ASP A 93 -6.61 -10.03 -17.23
C ASP A 93 -6.45 -8.64 -17.88
N GLU A 94 -7.56 -7.96 -18.18
CA GLU A 94 -7.55 -6.57 -18.66
C GLU A 94 -7.16 -5.61 -17.52
N VAL A 95 -6.48 -4.49 -17.84
CA VAL A 95 -6.34 -3.39 -16.87
C VAL A 95 -7.74 -2.84 -16.58
N GLU A 96 -8.27 -3.18 -15.42
CA GLU A 96 -9.56 -2.67 -14.99
C GLU A 96 -9.37 -1.33 -14.30
N VAL A 97 -10.14 -0.33 -14.73
CA VAL A 97 -10.23 0.97 -14.09
C VAL A 97 -11.70 1.26 -13.85
N GLN A 98 -12.09 1.40 -12.58
CA GLN A 98 -13.47 1.65 -12.19
C GLN A 98 -13.50 2.60 -10.98
N LEU A 99 -14.30 3.66 -11.05
CA LEU A 99 -14.62 4.49 -9.89
C LEU A 99 -15.87 3.92 -9.20
N VAL A 100 -15.71 3.45 -7.97
CA VAL A 100 -16.71 2.70 -7.22
C VAL A 100 -16.84 3.20 -5.79
N ASP A 101 -18.00 3.07 -5.17
CA ASP A 101 -18.15 3.31 -3.73
C ASP A 101 -17.76 2.04 -2.96
N GLU A 102 -16.60 2.04 -2.31
CA GLU A 102 -16.00 0.90 -1.63
C GLU A 102 -15.80 1.12 -0.13
N GLY A 103 -15.94 0.05 0.64
CA GLY A 103 -15.86 0.04 2.10
C GLY A 103 -17.02 -0.67 2.78
N ASN A 104 -16.82 -1.09 4.03
CA ASN A 104 -17.88 -1.65 4.86
C ASN A 104 -19.03 -0.62 5.06
N CYS A 105 -20.16 -1.07 5.61
CA CYS A 105 -21.35 -0.23 5.79
C CYS A 105 -21.10 1.12 6.51
N THR A 106 -19.99 1.26 7.24
CA THR A 106 -19.62 2.45 8.03
C THR A 106 -18.46 3.27 7.44
N GLU A 107 -17.72 2.75 6.46
CA GLU A 107 -16.49 3.35 5.91
C GLU A 107 -16.53 3.40 4.37
N ARG A 108 -17.70 3.70 3.81
CA ARG A 108 -17.88 3.84 2.36
C ARG A 108 -17.19 5.10 1.83
N ILE A 109 -16.33 4.92 0.84
CA ILE A 109 -15.62 6.00 0.16
C ILE A 109 -15.53 5.73 -1.33
N ALA A 110 -15.71 6.78 -2.13
CA ALA A 110 -15.46 6.70 -3.55
C ALA A 110 -13.98 6.32 -3.75
N THR A 111 -13.73 5.28 -4.52
CA THR A 111 -12.40 4.70 -4.74
C THR A 111 -12.22 4.46 -6.23
N LEU A 112 -11.22 5.10 -6.82
CA LEU A 112 -10.72 4.76 -8.14
C LEU A 112 -9.93 3.45 -7.99
N ARG A 113 -10.59 2.33 -8.27
CA ARG A 113 -10.02 1.01 -8.23
C ARG A 113 -9.33 0.69 -9.55
N ILE A 114 -8.07 0.30 -9.45
CA ILE A 114 -7.26 -0.11 -10.59
C ILE A 114 -6.70 -1.50 -10.33
N THR A 115 -6.92 -2.42 -11.27
CA THR A 115 -6.31 -3.75 -11.25
C THR A 115 -5.31 -3.82 -12.41
N ALA A 116 -4.03 -3.99 -12.12
CA ALA A 116 -2.96 -4.00 -13.14
C ALA A 116 -1.75 -4.85 -12.71
N PRO A 117 -0.90 -5.35 -13.62
CA PRO A 117 0.21 -6.25 -13.30
C PRO A 117 1.28 -5.57 -12.49
N TRP A 118 1.65 -6.20 -11.38
CA TRP A 118 2.72 -5.70 -10.53
C TRP A 118 4.03 -6.43 -10.81
N SER A 119 5.12 -5.67 -10.75
CA SER A 119 6.47 -6.22 -10.59
C SER A 119 7.29 -5.28 -9.71
N VAL A 120 8.30 -5.82 -9.04
CA VAL A 120 9.21 -5.04 -8.17
C VAL A 120 9.81 -3.86 -8.94
N ASP A 121 10.24 -4.09 -10.18
CA ASP A 121 10.87 -3.08 -11.04
C ASP A 121 9.91 -1.94 -11.44
N LYS A 122 8.60 -2.14 -11.27
CA LYS A 122 7.54 -1.19 -11.64
C LYS A 122 6.89 -0.50 -10.44
N GLN A 123 7.39 -0.72 -9.23
CA GLN A 123 6.83 -0.10 -8.02
C GLN A 123 6.85 1.43 -8.08
N GLU A 124 7.94 2.02 -8.58
CA GLU A 124 8.05 3.48 -8.72
C GLU A 124 7.13 4.01 -9.83
N ASP A 125 6.95 3.26 -10.93
CA ASP A 125 5.99 3.60 -11.99
C ASP A 125 4.55 3.61 -11.46
N TRP A 126 4.19 2.63 -10.62
CA TRP A 126 2.90 2.58 -9.93
C TRP A 126 2.69 3.76 -9.00
N LYS A 127 3.69 4.09 -8.20
CA LYS A 127 3.66 5.24 -7.28
C LYS A 127 3.38 6.53 -8.03
N ASN A 128 4.13 6.77 -9.12
CA ASN A 128 4.01 7.97 -9.93
C ASN A 128 2.68 8.01 -10.71
N ALA A 129 2.19 6.85 -11.19
CA ALA A 129 0.86 6.76 -11.79
C ALA A 129 -0.25 7.13 -10.81
N VAL A 130 -0.22 6.59 -9.59
CA VAL A 130 -1.20 6.93 -8.54
C VAL A 130 -1.09 8.41 -8.17
N HIS A 131 0.12 8.95 -8.06
CA HIS A 131 0.31 10.38 -7.78
C HIS A 131 -0.38 11.26 -8.83
N ASP A 132 -0.13 10.99 -10.11
CA ASP A 132 -0.74 11.74 -11.22
C ASP A 132 -2.27 11.61 -11.25
N MET A 133 -2.81 10.45 -10.85
CA MET A 133 -4.26 10.25 -10.75
C MET A 133 -4.87 11.09 -9.63
N VAL A 134 -4.18 11.17 -8.48
CA VAL A 134 -4.60 12.03 -7.37
C VAL A 134 -4.57 13.50 -7.78
N GLU A 135 -3.55 13.92 -8.53
CA GLU A 135 -3.48 15.30 -9.07
C GLU A 135 -4.64 15.60 -10.03
N VAL A 136 -5.01 14.65 -10.91
CA VAL A 136 -6.19 14.78 -11.76
C VAL A 136 -7.48 14.91 -10.94
N ILE A 137 -7.68 14.03 -9.96
CA ILE A 137 -8.85 14.07 -9.07
C ILE A 137 -8.91 15.40 -8.32
N TYR A 138 -7.76 15.89 -7.83
CA TYR A 138 -7.65 17.19 -7.19
C TYR A 138 -8.10 18.31 -8.13
N ASN A 139 -7.57 18.38 -9.34
CA ASN A 139 -7.91 19.43 -10.31
C ASN A 139 -9.40 19.41 -10.67
N ILE A 140 -9.96 18.23 -10.96
CA ILE A 140 -11.40 18.06 -11.22
C ILE A 140 -12.21 18.50 -9.99
N SER A 141 -11.78 18.16 -8.78
CA SER A 141 -12.48 18.53 -7.55
C SER A 141 -12.55 20.05 -7.34
N GLN A 142 -11.52 20.79 -7.74
CA GLN A 142 -11.49 22.24 -7.61
C GLN A 142 -12.53 22.90 -8.53
N GLU A 143 -12.62 22.43 -9.78
CA GLU A 143 -13.60 22.90 -10.75
C GLU A 143 -15.03 22.51 -10.37
N ALA A 144 -15.21 21.27 -9.93
CA ALA A 144 -16.48 20.67 -9.57
C ALA A 144 -16.98 21.04 -8.17
N LYS A 145 -16.12 21.62 -7.32
CA LYS A 145 -16.39 21.98 -5.92
C LYS A 145 -16.80 20.80 -5.04
N PHE A 146 -16.21 19.62 -5.26
CA PHE A 146 -16.30 18.51 -4.30
C PHE A 146 -14.98 18.34 -3.55
N ASP A 147 -15.01 17.60 -2.44
CA ASP A 147 -13.83 17.34 -1.63
C ASP A 147 -13.05 16.14 -2.18
N HIS A 148 -11.87 16.37 -2.79
CA HIS A 148 -11.00 15.31 -3.31
C HIS A 148 -10.58 14.29 -2.25
N LYS A 149 -10.54 14.67 -0.96
CA LYS A 149 -10.20 13.74 0.13
C LYS A 149 -11.26 12.67 0.36
N LYS A 150 -12.42 12.78 -0.29
CA LYS A 150 -13.47 11.75 -0.30
C LYS A 150 -13.37 10.79 -1.48
N VAL A 151 -12.29 10.90 -2.26
CA VAL A 151 -12.00 10.00 -3.37
C VAL A 151 -10.63 9.37 -3.13
N HIS A 152 -10.59 8.06 -2.92
CA HIS A 152 -9.37 7.30 -2.79
C HIS A 152 -8.90 6.79 -4.15
N VAL A 153 -7.62 6.43 -4.24
CA VAL A 153 -7.06 5.68 -5.35
C VAL A 153 -6.45 4.41 -4.77
N ASP A 154 -6.84 3.25 -5.30
CA ASP A 154 -6.26 1.95 -4.90
C ASP A 154 -5.92 1.16 -6.17
N MET A 155 -4.62 0.95 -6.36
CA MET A 155 -4.06 0.19 -7.47
C MET A 155 -3.47 -1.10 -6.93
N LYS A 156 -3.91 -2.25 -7.46
CA LYS A 156 -3.53 -3.58 -6.95
C LYS A 156 -3.26 -4.60 -8.06
N ASP A 157 -2.43 -5.59 -7.74
CA ASP A 157 -2.17 -6.72 -8.64
C ASP A 157 -3.43 -7.60 -8.81
N PRO A 158 -3.76 -8.06 -10.04
CA PRO A 158 -4.87 -8.97 -10.31
C PRO A 158 -4.91 -10.19 -9.39
N LYS A 159 -3.77 -10.73 -8.99
CA LYS A 159 -3.72 -11.90 -8.11
C LYS A 159 -4.30 -11.66 -6.72
N LEU A 160 -4.41 -10.40 -6.28
CA LEU A 160 -5.09 -10.03 -5.04
C LEU A 160 -6.62 -10.05 -5.18
N THR A 161 -7.14 -10.35 -6.36
CA THR A 161 -8.58 -10.46 -6.66
C THR A 161 -9.00 -11.86 -7.09
N LYS A 162 -8.04 -12.76 -7.35
CA LYS A 162 -8.29 -14.14 -7.73
C LYS A 162 -8.55 -15.00 -6.49
N TRP A 163 -9.30 -16.08 -6.68
CA TRP A 163 -9.40 -17.12 -5.67
C TRP A 163 -8.03 -17.74 -5.45
N ILE A 164 -7.65 -17.89 -4.18
CA ILE A 164 -6.42 -18.54 -3.78
C ILE A 164 -6.74 -19.91 -3.21
N TYR A 165 -6.09 -20.92 -3.77
CA TYR A 165 -6.13 -22.28 -3.28
C TYR A 165 -4.93 -22.51 -2.36
N CYS A 166 -5.21 -23.09 -1.20
CA CYS A 166 -4.22 -23.37 -0.18
C CYS A 166 -4.37 -24.83 0.26
N ASP A 167 -3.29 -25.60 0.16
CA ASP A 167 -3.25 -26.99 0.62
C ASP A 167 -1.97 -27.32 1.41
N PRO A 168 -1.98 -28.37 2.23
CA PRO A 168 -0.77 -28.85 2.88
C PRO A 168 0.30 -29.24 1.86
N VAL A 169 1.56 -28.95 2.19
CA VAL A 169 2.69 -29.49 1.43
C VAL A 169 2.82 -30.99 1.73
N GLU A 170 3.28 -31.75 0.74
CA GLU A 170 3.48 -33.19 0.84
C GLU A 170 4.46 -33.55 1.98
N GLU A 171 4.18 -34.63 2.72
CA GLU A 171 5.02 -35.07 3.86
C GLU A 171 6.48 -35.35 3.46
N SER A 172 6.73 -35.64 2.17
CA SER A 172 8.06 -35.88 1.63
C SER A 172 8.88 -34.61 1.39
N PHE A 173 8.28 -33.42 1.42
CA PHE A 173 8.98 -32.16 1.13
C PHE A 173 10.04 -31.84 2.19
N CYS A 174 9.68 -31.96 3.47
CA CYS A 174 10.61 -31.75 4.58
C CYS A 174 10.13 -32.51 5.82
N SER A 175 11.06 -32.82 6.72
CA SER A 175 10.69 -33.41 8.00
C SER A 175 10.02 -32.37 8.92
N THR A 176 9.19 -32.81 9.87
CA THR A 176 8.60 -31.93 10.89
C THR A 176 9.68 -31.14 11.68
N ALA A 177 10.84 -31.75 11.92
CA ALA A 177 11.95 -31.11 12.63
C ALA A 177 12.63 -30.02 11.79
N GLU A 178 12.77 -30.25 10.49
CA GLU A 178 13.31 -29.29 9.54
C GLU A 178 12.38 -28.08 9.40
N TRP A 179 11.08 -28.32 9.15
CA TRP A 179 10.09 -27.25 9.14
C TRP A 179 10.09 -26.47 10.47
N GLY A 180 10.14 -27.15 11.61
CA GLY A 180 10.22 -26.49 12.92
C GLY A 180 11.44 -25.58 13.09
N THR A 181 12.55 -25.90 12.43
CA THR A 181 13.77 -25.08 12.41
C THR A 181 13.57 -23.85 11.54
N ILE A 182 13.11 -24.04 10.29
CA ILE A 182 12.84 -22.94 9.36
C ILE A 182 11.77 -22.00 9.90
N ARG A 183 10.67 -22.53 10.43
CA ARG A 183 9.60 -21.73 11.05
C ARG A 183 10.11 -20.84 12.18
N ARG A 184 11.05 -21.34 12.99
CA ARG A 184 11.67 -20.55 14.07
C ARG A 184 12.56 -19.44 13.52
N LEU A 185 13.35 -19.73 12.49
CA LEU A 185 14.15 -18.75 11.78
C LEU A 185 13.27 -17.65 11.18
N VAL A 186 12.21 -18.02 10.45
CA VAL A 186 11.23 -17.07 9.89
C VAL A 186 10.65 -16.16 10.97
N ARG A 187 10.20 -16.73 12.11
CA ARG A 187 9.70 -15.93 13.23
C ARG A 187 10.75 -14.98 13.81
N GLN A 188 11.99 -15.45 13.99
CA GLN A 188 13.08 -14.60 14.45
C GLN A 188 13.34 -13.43 13.50
N ARG A 189 13.29 -13.66 12.18
CA ARG A 189 13.45 -12.61 11.18
C ARG A 189 12.28 -11.62 11.23
N LEU A 190 11.04 -12.10 11.28
CA LEU A 190 9.84 -11.26 11.43
C LEU A 190 9.92 -10.36 12.68
N ASP A 191 10.38 -10.88 13.82
CA ASP A 191 10.52 -10.08 15.04
C ASP A 191 11.66 -9.05 14.97
N ALA A 192 12.59 -9.18 14.04
CA ALA A 192 13.69 -8.22 13.88
C ALA A 192 13.21 -6.88 13.29
N PHE A 193 12.18 -6.88 12.46
CA PHE A 193 11.71 -5.68 11.76
C PHE A 193 10.55 -4.99 12.48
N LYS A 194 10.58 -3.65 12.50
CA LYS A 194 9.51 -2.85 13.11
C LYS A 194 8.14 -3.13 12.46
N ALA A 195 8.13 -3.37 11.15
CA ALA A 195 6.89 -3.58 10.38
C ALA A 195 6.09 -4.80 10.85
N THR A 196 6.74 -5.82 11.40
CA THR A 196 6.14 -7.14 11.69
C THR A 196 6.28 -7.59 13.14
N ARG A 197 7.12 -6.92 13.94
CA ARG A 197 7.41 -7.33 15.32
C ARG A 197 6.17 -7.32 16.20
N GLY A 198 5.78 -8.49 16.70
CA GLY A 198 4.57 -8.65 17.51
C GLY A 198 3.26 -8.65 16.70
N GLU A 199 3.35 -8.47 15.38
CA GLU A 199 2.19 -8.29 14.50
C GLU A 199 1.90 -9.51 13.62
N VAL A 200 2.44 -10.68 13.96
CA VAL A 200 2.30 -11.92 13.17
C VAL A 200 1.33 -12.88 13.87
N SER A 201 0.23 -13.22 13.20
CA SER A 201 -0.77 -14.17 13.70
C SER A 201 -0.41 -15.62 13.36
N VAL A 202 0.06 -15.88 12.14
CA VAL A 202 0.31 -17.24 11.67
C VAL A 202 1.52 -17.32 10.75
N VAL A 203 2.25 -18.44 10.86
CA VAL A 203 3.32 -18.83 9.93
C VAL A 203 3.11 -20.31 9.62
N THR A 204 2.81 -20.62 8.37
CA THR A 204 2.49 -21.97 7.85
C THR A 204 3.26 -22.24 6.56
N LEU A 205 3.35 -23.52 6.21
CA LEU A 205 3.94 -24.00 4.97
C LEU A 205 2.86 -24.70 4.17
N SER A 206 2.58 -24.19 2.96
CA SER A 206 1.44 -24.63 2.15
C SER A 206 1.78 -24.54 0.66
N ARG A 207 1.08 -25.31 -0.15
CA ARG A 207 0.90 -25.03 -1.58
C ARG A 207 -0.04 -23.85 -1.68
N TYR A 208 0.39 -22.72 -2.23
CA TYR A 208 -0.38 -21.47 -2.22
C TYR A 208 -0.34 -20.82 -3.61
N GLY A 209 -1.49 -20.68 -4.26
CA GLY A 209 -1.58 -20.08 -5.58
C GLY A 209 -2.98 -20.07 -6.17
N VAL A 210 -3.08 -19.73 -7.45
CA VAL A 210 -4.35 -19.55 -8.16
C VAL A 210 -4.83 -20.81 -8.90
N SER A 211 -4.02 -21.89 -8.97
CA SER A 211 -4.42 -23.14 -9.60
C SER A 211 -5.34 -23.95 -8.70
N GLU A 212 -6.45 -24.44 -9.26
CA GLU A 212 -7.33 -25.43 -8.62
C GLU A 212 -6.63 -26.77 -8.36
N GLN A 213 -5.64 -27.12 -9.19
CA GLN A 213 -4.76 -28.26 -8.97
C GLN A 213 -3.66 -27.82 -8.00
N THR A 214 -3.90 -28.03 -6.71
CA THR A 214 -3.10 -27.42 -5.65
C THR A 214 -1.65 -27.89 -5.64
N GLU A 215 -1.36 -29.07 -6.14
CA GLU A 215 -0.01 -29.61 -6.33
C GLU A 215 0.84 -28.78 -7.32
N GLU A 216 0.20 -28.07 -8.26
CA GLU A 216 0.88 -27.19 -9.23
C GLU A 216 1.24 -25.85 -8.61
N ASN A 217 0.60 -25.47 -7.50
CA ASN A 217 0.91 -24.23 -6.81
C ASN A 217 2.30 -24.30 -6.15
N PRO A 218 3.01 -23.16 -6.07
CA PRO A 218 4.33 -23.14 -5.45
C PRO A 218 4.26 -23.45 -3.95
N VAL A 219 5.30 -24.12 -3.46
CA VAL A 219 5.53 -24.26 -2.02
C VAL A 219 5.81 -22.87 -1.44
N THR A 220 5.01 -22.46 -0.48
CA THR A 220 4.98 -21.10 0.05
C THR A 220 4.96 -21.11 1.57
N ILE A 221 5.83 -20.31 2.18
CA ILE A 221 5.71 -19.91 3.57
C ILE A 221 4.69 -18.77 3.61
N PHE A 222 3.50 -19.10 4.10
CA PHE A 222 2.41 -18.15 4.30
C PHE A 222 2.54 -17.50 5.68
N ILE A 223 2.51 -16.16 5.70
CA ILE A 223 2.62 -15.35 6.90
C ILE A 223 1.39 -14.45 6.99
N GLY A 224 0.52 -14.74 7.96
CA GLY A 224 -0.61 -13.87 8.26
C GLY A 224 -0.21 -12.86 9.33
N CYS A 225 -0.46 -11.58 9.05
CA CYS A 225 -0.17 -10.47 9.96
C CYS A 225 -1.46 -9.86 10.53
N PHE A 226 -1.42 -9.30 11.74
CA PHE A 226 -2.51 -8.48 12.26
C PHE A 226 -2.63 -7.17 11.49
N LYS A 227 -3.78 -6.49 11.63
CA LYS A 227 -4.09 -5.24 10.92
C LYS A 227 -3.03 -4.15 11.14
N ASP A 228 -2.38 -4.15 12.30
CA ASP A 228 -1.42 -3.10 12.70
C ASP A 228 -0.01 -3.35 12.15
N SER A 229 0.21 -4.48 11.46
CA SER A 229 1.44 -4.74 10.69
C SER A 229 1.56 -3.77 9.52
N ASP A 230 2.73 -3.13 9.40
CA ASP A 230 3.01 -2.10 8.40
C ASP A 230 3.39 -2.73 7.04
N GLU A 231 2.41 -2.78 6.13
CA GLU A 231 2.54 -3.37 4.79
C GLU A 231 3.68 -2.73 3.96
N THR A 232 4.03 -1.47 4.24
CA THR A 232 5.05 -0.74 3.47
C THR A 232 6.47 -1.30 3.69
N GLY A 233 6.71 -1.95 4.84
CA GLY A 233 7.99 -2.55 5.18
C GLY A 233 8.13 -4.02 4.77
N TRP A 234 7.06 -4.67 4.30
CA TRP A 234 7.07 -6.14 4.12
C TRP A 234 8.04 -6.63 3.04
N LEU A 235 8.32 -5.84 2.00
CA LEU A 235 9.29 -6.23 0.97
C LEU A 235 10.68 -6.50 1.56
N GLU A 236 11.16 -5.61 2.44
CA GLU A 236 12.45 -5.77 3.11
C GLU A 236 12.46 -7.02 4.00
N VAL A 237 11.35 -7.27 4.71
CA VAL A 237 11.19 -8.45 5.56
C VAL A 237 11.21 -9.73 4.74
N ILE A 238 10.50 -9.77 3.61
CA ILE A 238 10.44 -10.92 2.70
C ILE A 238 11.81 -11.23 2.14
N ASP A 239 12.52 -10.22 1.62
CA ASP A 239 13.86 -10.39 1.04
C ASP A 239 14.84 -10.95 2.07
N ASP A 240 14.77 -10.42 3.30
CA ASP A 240 15.59 -10.91 4.40
C ASP A 240 15.26 -12.37 4.77
N ILE A 241 13.98 -12.73 4.90
CA ILE A 241 13.60 -14.12 5.20
C ILE A 241 14.05 -15.04 4.06
N GLN A 242 13.79 -14.68 2.79
CA GLN A 242 14.19 -15.47 1.62
C GLN A 242 15.69 -15.75 1.61
N LYS A 243 16.50 -14.73 1.88
CA LYS A 243 17.96 -14.89 1.97
C LYS A 243 18.36 -15.85 3.09
N ASN A 244 17.76 -15.74 4.28
CA ASN A 244 18.13 -16.56 5.43
C ASN A 244 17.68 -18.04 5.28
N ILE A 245 16.52 -18.31 4.68
CA ILE A 245 16.08 -19.70 4.44
C ILE A 245 16.86 -20.35 3.28
N ALA A 246 17.31 -19.57 2.30
CA ALA A 246 18.16 -20.08 1.22
C ALA A 246 19.50 -20.63 1.74
N GLU A 247 20.07 -20.03 2.80
CA GLU A 247 21.26 -20.56 3.48
C GLU A 247 21.05 -21.96 4.10
N HIS A 248 19.79 -22.36 4.28
CA HIS A 248 19.40 -23.68 4.77
C HIS A 248 18.95 -24.62 3.64
N GLY A 249 19.15 -24.24 2.37
CA GLY A 249 18.79 -25.03 1.19
C GLY A 249 17.36 -24.84 0.70
N TRP A 250 16.58 -23.93 1.29
CA TRP A 250 15.18 -23.67 0.91
C TRP A 250 15.12 -22.60 -0.19
N THR A 251 15.68 -22.90 -1.37
CA THR A 251 15.79 -21.95 -2.48
C THR A 251 14.54 -21.85 -3.34
N ASP A 252 13.72 -22.91 -3.38
CA ASP A 252 12.53 -23.01 -4.23
C ASP A 252 11.23 -22.77 -3.45
N VAL A 253 11.30 -21.97 -2.38
CA VAL A 253 10.18 -21.67 -1.49
C VAL A 253 9.81 -20.20 -1.55
N TYR A 254 8.55 -19.93 -1.84
CA TYR A 254 8.00 -18.58 -1.93
C TYR A 254 7.62 -18.06 -0.54
N ILE A 255 7.58 -16.74 -0.40
CA ILE A 255 7.07 -16.10 0.81
C ILE A 255 5.89 -15.23 0.44
N HIS A 256 4.76 -15.47 1.10
CA HIS A 256 3.56 -14.65 0.99
C HIS A 256 3.23 -14.03 2.35
N MET A 257 2.92 -12.74 2.33
CA MET A 257 2.49 -11.99 3.49
C MET A 257 1.16 -11.31 3.17
N GLU A 258 0.21 -11.41 4.09
CA GLU A 258 -1.07 -10.68 4.01
C GLU A 258 -1.59 -10.34 5.40
N HIS A 259 -2.47 -9.35 5.48
CA HIS A 259 -3.24 -9.12 6.69
C HIS A 259 -4.25 -10.26 6.86
N SER A 260 -4.07 -11.02 7.93
CA SER A 260 -4.90 -12.15 8.28
C SER A 260 -6.24 -11.70 8.87
N TRP A 261 -7.28 -12.48 8.56
CA TRP A 261 -8.59 -12.39 9.18
C TRP A 261 -8.64 -12.92 10.63
N ALA A 262 -7.50 -13.17 11.28
CA ALA A 262 -7.41 -13.90 12.54
C ALA A 262 -8.30 -13.36 13.68
N GLU A 263 -8.74 -12.10 13.64
CA GLU A 263 -9.79 -11.58 14.54
C GLU A 263 -11.13 -12.35 14.45
N CYS A 264 -11.39 -13.05 13.35
CA CYS A 264 -12.57 -13.91 13.14
C CYS A 264 -12.33 -15.39 13.49
N TYR A 265 -11.08 -15.82 13.71
CA TYR A 265 -10.70 -17.21 13.99
C TYR A 265 -10.09 -17.41 15.39
N GLY A 266 -10.29 -16.46 16.31
CA GLY A 266 -9.79 -16.47 17.69
C GLY A 266 -10.35 -17.57 18.61
N GLY A 267 -10.51 -18.79 18.10
CA GLY A 267 -10.94 -19.97 18.86
C GLY A 267 -10.61 -21.33 18.23
N LEU A 268 -9.74 -21.43 17.22
CA LEU A 268 -9.46 -22.73 16.58
C LEU A 268 -8.03 -23.26 16.69
N TYR A 269 -7.09 -22.53 17.28
CA TYR A 269 -5.74 -23.07 17.51
C TYR A 269 -5.17 -22.60 18.84
N ASP A 270 -5.67 -23.20 19.92
CA ASP A 270 -4.92 -23.48 21.16
C ASP A 270 -4.62 -24.98 21.23
#